data_AF-A0A1F2RNB6-F1
#
_entry.id   AF-A0A1F2RNB6-F1
#
_cell.length_a   1.000
_cell.length_b   1.000
_cell.length_c   1.000
_cell.angle_alpha   90.00
_cell.angle_beta   90.00
_cell.angle_gamma   90.00
#
_symmetry.space_group_name_H-M   'P 1'
#
loop_
_entity.id
_entity.type
_entity.pdbx_description
1 polymer ?
#
loop_
_entity_poly.entity_id
_entity_poly.type
_entity_poly.pdbx_seq_one_letter_code
_entity_poly.pdbx_strand_id
1 'polypeptide(L)'
;MRDGPAAFLFYSGRRPPTGTILRLETQPGVRDEALGTRGKGQKMVRVLIGFLAILLVLSLVRFVWRMVTGWVRFLRAGTGPGVAGPSEPRMVPRELRKDPQCGMYVSPELSIRSRYRGEELHFCSRECKEKFFQVQSEKSA
;
A
#
# COMPACT_ATOMS: atom_id res chain seq x y z
N MET A 1 -18.52 -66.92 -55.60
CA MET A 1 -18.56 -68.27 -55.01
C MET A 1 -17.74 -68.24 -53.73
N ARG A 2 -18.43 -68.35 -52.58
CA ARG A 2 -18.00 -68.77 -51.23
C ARG A 2 -16.66 -68.26 -50.68
N ASP A 3 -16.77 -67.23 -49.84
CA ASP A 3 -15.90 -67.02 -48.69
C ASP A 3 -16.61 -67.54 -47.43
N GLY A 4 -15.91 -68.32 -46.61
CA GLY A 4 -16.26 -68.63 -45.22
C GLY A 4 -14.97 -68.53 -44.40
N PRO A 5 -15.03 -68.01 -43.15
CA PRO A 5 -15.47 -68.84 -42.04
C PRO A 5 -16.27 -68.06 -40.96
N ALA A 6 -17.13 -68.76 -40.22
CA ALA A 6 -17.71 -68.20 -38.99
C ALA A 6 -17.93 -69.32 -37.96
N ALA A 7 -17.01 -69.43 -37.02
CA ALA A 7 -17.19 -70.16 -35.78
C ALA A 7 -16.56 -69.34 -34.65
N PHE A 8 -17.31 -68.35 -34.17
CA PHE A 8 -17.03 -67.68 -32.90
C PHE A 8 -18.28 -67.77 -32.03
N LEU A 9 -18.13 -68.60 -31.00
CA LEU A 9 -18.59 -68.43 -29.61
C LEU A 9 -19.96 -67.76 -29.43
N PHE A 10 -20.99 -68.54 -29.10
CA PHE A 10 -21.47 -68.72 -27.72
C PHE A 10 -21.73 -67.38 -26.99
N TYR A 11 -22.93 -67.03 -26.51
CA TYR A 11 -24.28 -67.58 -26.55
C TYR A 11 -25.16 -66.49 -25.89
N SER A 12 -26.31 -66.18 -26.52
CA SER A 12 -27.57 -65.60 -25.99
C SER A 12 -27.54 -64.68 -24.74
N GLY A 13 -28.09 -63.47 -24.71
CA GLY A 13 -29.31 -62.99 -25.36
C GLY A 13 -30.50 -62.96 -24.38
N ARG A 14 -30.88 -61.77 -23.90
CA ARG A 14 -32.27 -61.21 -23.82
C ARG A 14 -32.32 -59.92 -22.94
N ARG A 15 -32.75 -58.81 -23.56
CA ARG A 15 -33.28 -57.55 -22.96
C ARG A 15 -34.72 -57.78 -22.42
N PRO A 16 -35.53 -56.84 -21.83
CA PRO A 16 -35.50 -55.34 -21.74
C PRO A 16 -36.07 -54.83 -20.35
N PRO A 17 -36.80 -53.68 -20.14
CA PRO A 17 -37.07 -52.44 -20.88
C PRO A 17 -36.95 -51.09 -20.08
N THR A 18 -37.11 -50.00 -20.83
CA THR A 18 -37.58 -48.62 -20.54
C THR A 18 -37.96 -48.17 -19.12
N GLY A 19 -37.43 -47.00 -18.68
CA GLY A 19 -38.21 -45.96 -17.96
C GLY A 19 -37.86 -45.68 -16.49
N THR A 20 -37.29 -44.48 -16.24
CA THR A 20 -37.44 -43.66 -14.99
C THR A 20 -36.69 -44.25 -13.75
N ILE A 21 -36.02 -43.57 -12.82
CA ILE A 21 -36.11 -42.24 -12.20
C ILE A 21 -34.79 -42.02 -11.39
N LEU A 22 -34.23 -40.81 -11.43
CA LEU A 22 -33.62 -40.06 -10.32
C LEU A 22 -32.42 -40.61 -9.49
N ARG A 23 -31.31 -39.85 -9.59
CA ARG A 23 -30.66 -39.04 -8.51
C ARG A 23 -29.31 -39.52 -7.93
N LEU A 24 -28.49 -38.49 -7.63
CA LEU A 24 -27.25 -38.40 -6.84
C LEU A 24 -25.94 -38.66 -7.61
N GLU A 25 -25.26 -37.63 -8.14
CA GLU A 25 -24.40 -36.66 -7.42
C GLU A 25 -23.03 -37.26 -7.09
N THR A 26 -21.99 -36.82 -7.81
CA THR A 26 -20.61 -36.51 -7.34
C THR A 26 -19.65 -36.37 -8.54
N GLN A 27 -19.36 -35.13 -8.92
CA GLN A 27 -18.01 -34.75 -9.37
C GLN A 27 -17.07 -34.68 -8.14
N PRO A 28 -15.72 -34.54 -8.23
CA PRO A 28 -14.83 -34.31 -9.37
C PRO A 28 -13.53 -35.17 -9.32
N GLY A 29 -12.61 -34.99 -10.28
CA GLY A 29 -11.29 -35.62 -10.19
C GLY A 29 -10.25 -35.21 -11.24
N VAL A 30 -10.09 -33.91 -11.49
CA VAL A 30 -8.96 -33.37 -12.27
C VAL A 30 -7.67 -33.57 -11.47
N ARG A 31 -6.73 -34.33 -12.02
CA ARG A 31 -5.35 -34.45 -11.50
C ARG A 31 -4.41 -33.70 -12.43
N ASP A 32 -4.02 -32.51 -11.99
CA ASP A 32 -2.96 -31.72 -12.60
C ASP A 32 -1.60 -32.22 -12.09
N GLU A 33 -0.88 -32.98 -12.92
CA GLU A 33 0.49 -33.41 -12.67
C GLU A 33 1.43 -32.71 -13.64
N ALA A 34 2.11 -31.64 -13.19
CA ALA A 34 3.54 -31.42 -13.44
C ALA A 34 3.95 -29.97 -13.12
N LEU A 35 4.41 -29.72 -11.89
CA LEU A 35 5.43 -28.70 -11.67
C LEU A 35 6.63 -29.32 -10.95
N GLY A 36 7.54 -29.86 -11.77
CA GLY A 36 8.86 -30.31 -11.37
C GLY A 36 9.79 -29.13 -11.10
N THR A 37 9.79 -28.61 -9.88
CA THR A 37 10.98 -28.02 -9.22
C THR A 37 11.05 -28.53 -7.78
N ARG A 38 10.98 -29.87 -7.68
CA ARG A 38 10.92 -30.65 -6.45
C ARG A 38 12.26 -30.59 -5.72
N GLY A 39 12.25 -29.98 -4.54
CA GLY A 39 13.16 -30.35 -3.45
C GLY A 39 13.94 -29.21 -2.83
N LYS A 40 14.74 -28.47 -3.60
CA LYS A 40 15.62 -27.42 -3.04
C LYS A 40 14.98 -26.03 -3.01
N GLY A 41 14.16 -25.72 -4.00
CA GLY A 41 13.48 -24.42 -4.13
C GLY A 41 12.51 -24.13 -2.99
N GLN A 42 11.74 -25.12 -2.50
CA GLN A 42 10.73 -24.88 -1.46
C GLN A 42 11.34 -24.50 -0.10
N LYS A 43 12.45 -25.13 0.29
CA LYS A 43 13.18 -24.77 1.51
C LYS A 43 13.83 -23.40 1.34
N MET A 44 14.42 -23.12 0.17
CA MET A 44 15.01 -21.83 -0.14
C MET A 44 13.98 -20.71 -0.22
N VAL A 45 12.77 -20.98 -0.73
CA VAL A 45 11.65 -20.02 -0.79
C VAL A 45 11.09 -19.76 0.60
N ARG A 46 10.92 -20.77 1.46
CA ARG A 46 10.52 -20.54 2.87
C ARG A 46 11.59 -19.78 3.65
N VAL A 47 12.87 -20.10 3.43
CA VAL A 47 14.00 -19.36 4.01
C VAL A 47 14.07 -17.94 3.46
N LEU A 48 13.86 -17.73 2.15
CA LEU A 48 13.86 -16.42 1.49
C LEU A 48 12.67 -15.57 1.92
N ILE A 49 11.47 -16.14 2.05
CA ILE A 49 10.28 -15.46 2.55
C ILE A 49 10.45 -15.12 4.03
N GLY A 50 10.94 -16.05 4.84
CA GLY A 50 11.27 -15.80 6.24
C GLY A 50 12.32 -14.72 6.39
N PHE A 51 13.37 -14.76 5.57
CA PHE A 51 14.41 -13.75 5.51
C PHE A 51 13.85 -12.40 5.06
N LEU A 52 13.03 -12.35 4.00
CA LEU A 52 12.36 -11.14 3.52
C LEU A 52 11.39 -10.57 4.56
N ALA A 53 10.65 -11.41 5.28
CA ALA A 53 9.76 -11.01 6.36
C ALA A 53 10.56 -10.48 7.56
N ILE A 54 11.66 -11.12 7.93
CA ILE A 54 12.59 -10.62 8.96
C ILE A 54 13.18 -9.28 8.51
N LEU A 55 13.62 -9.14 7.26
CA LEU A 55 14.11 -7.88 6.71
C LEU A 55 13.02 -6.79 6.71
N LEU A 56 11.78 -7.13 6.38
CA LEU A 56 10.64 -6.22 6.37
C LEU A 56 10.24 -5.80 7.79
N VAL A 57 10.24 -6.72 8.75
CA VAL A 57 10.01 -6.44 10.18
C VAL A 57 11.15 -5.57 10.72
N LEU A 58 12.41 -5.89 10.43
CA LEU A 58 13.55 -5.05 10.81
C LEU A 58 13.46 -3.66 10.17
N SER A 59 12.99 -3.57 8.92
CA SER A 59 12.75 -2.30 8.22
C SER A 59 11.62 -1.49 8.88
N LEU A 60 10.50 -2.12 9.24
CA LEU A 60 9.38 -1.49 9.94
C LEU A 60 9.77 -1.06 11.36
N VAL A 61 10.48 -1.90 12.11
CA VAL A 61 10.99 -1.56 13.44
C VAL A 61 11.97 -0.39 13.33
N ARG A 62 12.88 -0.43 12.34
CA ARG A 62 13.78 0.70 12.07
C ARG A 62 13.03 1.96 11.65
N PHE A 63 11.94 1.85 10.89
CA PHE A 63 11.10 2.96 10.47
C PHE A 63 10.30 3.55 11.63
N VAL A 64 9.69 2.70 12.46
CA VAL A 64 8.97 3.08 13.68
C VAL A 64 9.94 3.64 14.69
N TRP A 65 11.13 3.08 14.88
CA TRP A 65 12.19 3.67 15.69
C TRP A 65 12.62 5.02 15.12
N ARG A 66 12.72 5.17 13.80
CA ARG A 66 13.02 6.45 13.16
C ARG A 66 11.89 7.47 13.35
N MET A 67 10.63 7.05 13.31
CA MET A 67 9.45 7.89 13.56
C MET A 67 9.31 8.26 15.03
N VAL A 68 9.40 7.29 15.94
CA VAL A 68 9.32 7.47 17.39
C VAL A 68 10.52 8.23 17.88
N THR A 69 11.75 7.96 17.44
CA THR A 69 12.88 8.84 17.77
C THR A 69 12.76 10.21 17.12
N GLY A 70 12.04 10.37 16.01
CA GLY A 70 11.71 11.68 15.42
C GLY A 70 10.67 12.45 16.23
N TRP A 71 9.60 11.78 16.66
CA TRP A 71 8.52 12.34 17.49
C TRP A 71 8.95 12.54 18.94
N VAL A 72 9.74 11.64 19.52
CA VAL A 72 10.34 11.80 20.84
C VAL A 72 11.42 12.87 20.80
N ARG A 73 12.17 13.02 19.69
CA ARG A 73 13.03 14.19 19.50
C ARG A 73 12.23 15.46 19.26
N PHE A 74 11.04 15.44 18.66
CA PHE A 74 10.18 16.62 18.52
C PHE A 74 9.49 17.00 19.84
N LEU A 75 9.05 16.01 20.62
CA LEU A 75 8.49 16.16 21.96
C LEU A 75 9.56 16.53 23.00
N ARG A 76 10.82 16.12 22.80
CA ARG A 76 11.98 16.61 23.58
C ARG A 76 12.59 17.91 23.01
N ALA A 77 12.46 18.17 21.71
CA ALA A 77 12.77 19.44 21.06
C ALA A 77 11.62 20.45 21.14
N GLY A 78 10.70 20.23 22.09
CA GLY A 78 10.06 21.29 22.87
C GLY A 78 11.06 22.10 23.73
N THR A 79 12.36 21.79 23.65
CA THR A 79 13.50 22.69 23.94
C THR A 79 14.48 22.64 22.74
N GLY A 80 14.62 23.74 21.98
CA GLY A 80 15.13 23.80 20.58
C GLY A 80 16.66 23.68 20.30
N PRO A 81 17.22 24.36 19.28
CA PRO A 81 17.51 23.85 17.91
C PRO A 81 19.01 23.88 17.49
N GLY A 82 19.43 23.11 16.46
CA GLY A 82 20.47 23.56 15.49
C GLY A 82 21.70 22.69 15.14
N VAL A 83 21.77 22.28 13.85
CA VAL A 83 22.87 22.37 12.82
C VAL A 83 24.28 21.74 12.99
N ALA A 84 24.76 20.99 11.97
CA ALA A 84 26.08 21.09 11.25
C ALA A 84 26.23 19.92 10.22
N GLY A 85 26.66 20.06 8.94
CA GLY A 85 27.53 21.03 8.30
C GLY A 85 27.51 21.00 6.73
N PRO A 86 28.56 21.54 6.05
CA PRO A 86 28.50 22.23 4.73
C PRO A 86 28.95 21.35 3.53
N SER A 87 28.78 21.65 2.24
CA SER A 87 28.58 22.89 1.46
C SER A 87 28.21 22.55 0.00
N GLU A 88 27.15 23.16 -0.56
CA GLU A 88 26.95 23.59 -1.98
C GLU A 88 25.49 24.07 -2.15
N PRO A 89 25.19 24.88 -3.18
CA PRO A 89 25.02 26.34 -3.03
C PRO A 89 24.10 26.69 -1.85
N ARG A 90 24.53 27.69 -1.06
CA ARG A 90 23.85 28.17 0.15
C ARG A 90 22.49 28.81 -0.19
N MET A 91 21.52 27.97 -0.51
CA MET A 91 20.12 28.30 -0.27
C MET A 91 20.05 28.36 1.25
N VAL A 92 20.16 29.58 1.80
CA VAL A 92 19.75 29.87 3.18
C VAL A 92 18.46 29.07 3.38
N PRO A 93 18.31 28.27 4.46
CA PRO A 93 17.02 27.68 4.77
C PRO A 93 16.03 28.84 4.76
N ARG A 94 15.29 28.99 3.66
CA ARG A 94 14.32 30.06 3.52
C ARG A 94 13.28 29.63 4.53
N GLU A 95 13.25 30.32 5.67
CA GLU A 95 12.36 30.05 6.79
C GLU A 95 10.94 29.97 6.22
N LEU A 96 10.45 28.77 5.93
CA LEU A 96 9.15 28.62 5.31
C LEU A 96 8.11 28.90 6.39
N ARG A 97 7.32 29.94 6.18
CA ARG A 97 6.24 30.29 7.09
C ARG A 97 4.99 29.54 6.69
N LYS A 98 4.29 29.03 7.69
CA LYS A 98 3.06 28.28 7.49
C LYS A 98 1.90 29.25 7.30
N ASP A 99 1.13 29.07 6.23
CA ASP A 99 -0.10 29.80 5.99
C ASP A 99 -1.19 29.32 6.98
N PRO A 100 -1.81 30.23 7.76
CA PRO A 100 -2.84 29.86 8.74
C PRO A 100 -4.17 29.43 8.12
N GLN A 101 -4.43 29.75 6.85
CA GLN A 101 -5.69 29.41 6.16
C GLN A 101 -5.65 28.01 5.55
N CYS A 102 -4.56 27.65 4.87
CA CYS A 102 -4.46 26.37 4.14
C CYS A 102 -3.42 25.40 4.72
N GLY A 103 -2.57 25.85 5.66
CA GLY A 103 -1.52 25.03 6.26
C GLY A 103 -0.30 24.78 5.38
N MET A 104 -0.24 25.38 4.18
CA MET A 104 0.89 25.26 3.25
C MET A 104 2.10 26.08 3.72
N TYR A 105 3.30 25.55 3.46
CA TYR A 105 4.55 26.23 3.77
C TYR A 105 4.96 27.13 2.59
N VAL A 106 5.09 28.43 2.83
CA VAL A 106 5.44 29.43 1.81
C VAL A 106 6.70 30.20 2.21
N SER A 107 7.51 30.57 1.22
CA SER A 107 8.67 31.43 1.44
C SER A 107 8.22 32.86 1.82
N PRO A 108 8.75 33.48 2.89
CA PRO A 108 8.45 34.86 3.31
C PRO A 108 8.69 35.92 2.23
N GLU A 109 9.53 35.60 1.25
CA GLU A 109 9.87 36.45 0.11
C GLU A 109 8.78 36.43 -0.97
N LEU A 110 8.08 35.30 -1.14
CA LEU A 110 7.00 35.12 -2.12
C LEU A 110 5.61 35.22 -1.49
N SER A 111 5.53 35.14 -0.16
CA SER A 111 4.28 35.21 0.60
C SER A 111 3.72 36.62 0.65
N ILE A 112 2.39 36.70 0.79
CA ILE A 112 1.72 37.96 1.09
C ILE A 112 1.72 38.15 2.61
N ARG A 113 2.32 39.26 3.05
CA ARG A 113 2.41 39.63 4.47
C ARG A 113 1.17 40.41 4.88
N SER A 114 0.64 40.10 6.06
CA SER A 114 -0.43 40.89 6.67
C SER A 114 -0.25 40.92 8.18
N ARG A 115 -0.51 42.07 8.81
CA ARG A 115 -0.55 42.16 10.26
C ARG A 115 -1.95 41.87 10.77
N TYR A 116 -2.07 40.99 11.75
CA TYR A 116 -3.32 40.70 12.45
C TYR A 116 -3.03 40.45 13.93
N ARG A 117 -3.74 41.14 14.82
CA ARG A 117 -3.57 41.05 16.29
C ARG A 117 -2.12 41.24 16.79
N GLY A 118 -1.33 42.05 16.08
CA GLY A 118 0.08 42.30 16.42
C GLY A 118 1.07 41.30 15.84
N GLU A 119 0.60 40.23 15.18
CA GLU A 119 1.45 39.22 14.54
C GLU A 119 1.52 39.43 13.02
N GLU A 120 2.69 39.18 12.44
CA GLU A 120 2.89 39.17 10.99
C GLU A 120 2.60 37.77 10.44
N LEU A 121 1.53 37.66 9.66
CA LEU A 121 1.08 36.43 9.02
C LEU A 121 1.53 36.40 7.56
N HIS A 122 1.87 35.19 7.10
CA HIS A 122 2.31 34.91 5.73
C HIS A 122 1.27 34.05 5.02
N PHE A 123 0.74 34.53 3.90
CA PHE A 123 -0.25 33.82 3.09
C PHE A 123 0.34 33.38 1.75
N CYS A 124 -0.09 32.22 1.26
CA CYS A 124 0.35 31.68 -0.03
C CYS A 124 -0.31 32.39 -1.22
N SER A 125 -1.50 32.97 -1.04
CA SER A 125 -2.25 33.66 -2.10
C SER A 125 -3.15 34.76 -1.52
N ARG A 126 -3.61 35.67 -2.38
CA ARG A 126 -4.53 36.76 -1.99
C ARG A 126 -5.86 36.20 -1.49
N GLU A 127 -6.35 35.15 -2.14
CA GLU A 127 -7.57 34.46 -1.73
C GLU A 127 -7.47 33.87 -0.32
N CYS A 128 -6.31 33.29 0.06
CA CYS A 128 -6.12 32.76 1.43
C CYS A 128 -6.15 33.88 2.47
N LYS A 129 -5.57 35.04 2.15
CA LYS A 129 -5.64 36.24 3.00
C LYS A 129 -7.08 36.72 3.17
N GLU A 130 -7.83 36.87 2.11
CA GLU A 130 -9.22 37.38 2.16
C GLU A 130 -10.14 36.45 2.94
N LYS A 131 -10.09 35.14 2.66
CA LYS A 131 -10.85 34.13 3.40
C LYS A 131 -10.50 34.14 4.89
N PHE A 132 -9.22 34.31 5.23
CA PHE A 132 -8.79 34.43 6.62
C PHE A 132 -9.47 35.61 7.31
N PHE A 133 -9.51 36.79 6.69
CA PHE A 133 -10.16 37.96 7.30
C PHE A 133 -11.70 37.84 7.37
N GLN A 134 -12.33 37.20 6.40
CA GLN A 134 -13.77 36.92 6.44
C GLN A 134 -14.11 36.06 7.66
N VAL A 135 -13.47 34.89 7.79
CA VAL A 135 -13.67 33.98 8.94
C VAL A 135 -13.37 34.67 10.28
N GLN A 136 -12.33 35.51 10.31
CA GLN A 136 -11.95 36.20 11.56
C GLN A 136 -12.90 37.35 11.94
N SER A 137 -13.59 37.95 10.98
CA SER A 137 -14.61 38.97 11.23
C SER A 137 -15.85 38.38 11.90
N GLU A 138 -16.31 37.21 11.42
CA GLU A 138 -17.41 36.45 12.02
C GLU A 138 -17.06 35.94 13.43
N LYS A 139 -15.79 35.60 13.67
CA LYS A 139 -15.33 35.13 14.97
C LYS A 139 -15.19 36.24 16.03
N SER A 140 -15.10 37.49 15.60
CA SER A 140 -14.86 38.64 16.49
C SER A 140 -16.13 39.47 16.75
N ALA A 141 -17.24 39.12 16.11
CA ALA A 141 -18.58 39.65 16.35
C ALA A 141 -19.31 38.79 17.39
#